data_AF-A0A6A7AZK2-F1
#
_entry.id   AF-A0A6A7AZK2-F1
#
_cell.length_a   1.000
_cell.length_b   1.000
_cell.length_c   1.000
_cell.angle_alpha   90.00
_cell.angle_beta   90.00
_cell.angle_gamma   90.00
#
_symmetry.space_group_name_H-M   'P 1'
#
loop_
_entity.id
_entity.type
_entity.pdbx_description
1 polymer ?
#
loop_
_entity_poly.entity_id
_entity_poly.type
_entity_poly.pdbx_seq_one_letter_code
_entity_poly.pdbx_strand_id
1 'polypeptide(L)'
;MGDTSKSPIVGAPKIEFYDDQEFCANLLMTITETVPLRILRSETSGAGTGLFVTEDVEYGTEIYRSEPQVMCVDDDKKALVCDHCFAFANSVLHSDGRFRRQEDPGLTMMACNGCKVTFYCSKACQKKAWRKHHKYECALLGQYTELTALTRVLYRLIEIHKHKLTSNNFRASMFKLQNNFIQHLKSANAKSIWDASEHATLVTKTTLDPIRVVDLYGMVCTRCESQKQVYLKRFPESIEQIAINQGRLVKILNGALVSDEWDDFYVNSPAIIKQAFSDGKWPEYLQPWPTLQAKQASLHEKAGCPLEALPITLRRCLTMEWRFGDVWVKTLSDLTQVLAVILTLPRKDQPYGNSGFPTEPELWDVLHGYLQEMYVISKKVYGLNAGFTKAIHKWYLESTDCENLAFFRTAVFAERFRFAQSKLLLWAGVDRHRGITLS
;
A
#
# COMPACT_ATOMS: atom_id res chain seq x y z
N MET A 1 20.28 -31.34 32.05
CA MET A 1 19.65 -32.24 31.05
C MET A 1 18.15 -32.19 31.30
N GLY A 2 17.46 -31.29 30.61
CA GLY A 2 16.01 -31.10 30.70
C GLY A 2 15.36 -31.70 29.47
N ASP A 3 14.44 -32.62 29.71
CA ASP A 3 13.72 -33.47 28.77
C ASP A 3 12.97 -32.67 27.67
N THR A 4 13.37 -32.87 26.40
CA THR A 4 12.76 -32.28 25.20
C THR A 4 11.63 -33.13 24.60
N SER A 5 11.11 -34.13 25.33
CA SER A 5 10.14 -35.11 24.82
C SER A 5 8.65 -34.70 24.86
N LYS A 6 8.33 -33.41 24.78
CA LYS A 6 6.94 -32.96 24.53
C LYS A 6 6.86 -32.12 23.26
N SER A 7 6.91 -32.78 22.11
CA SER A 7 6.28 -32.26 20.89
C SER A 7 4.80 -32.70 20.88
N PRO A 8 3.82 -31.82 21.10
CA PRO A 8 2.45 -32.17 20.84
C PRO A 8 2.17 -32.02 19.34
N ILE A 9 1.79 -33.16 18.75
CA ILE A 9 0.70 -33.28 17.78
C ILE A 9 1.06 -32.93 16.33
N VAL A 10 1.38 -34.00 15.59
CA VAL A 10 1.04 -34.16 14.17
C VAL A 10 -0.42 -33.73 13.99
N GLY A 11 -0.62 -32.61 13.31
CA GLY A 11 -1.94 -32.00 13.13
C GLY A 11 -2.93 -32.98 12.52
N ALA A 12 -4.12 -33.07 13.11
CA ALA A 12 -5.26 -33.75 12.52
C ALA A 12 -5.45 -33.29 11.05
N PRO A 13 -5.87 -34.17 10.14
CA PRO A 13 -6.16 -33.78 8.76
C PRO A 13 -7.13 -32.59 8.76
N LYS A 14 -6.68 -31.47 8.19
CA LYS A 14 -7.51 -30.28 8.01
C LYS A 14 -8.69 -30.67 7.12
N ILE A 15 -9.91 -30.52 7.63
CA ILE A 15 -11.08 -30.42 6.77
C ILE A 15 -10.85 -29.14 5.98
N GLU A 16 -10.67 -29.29 4.67
CA GLU A 16 -10.52 -28.16 3.78
C GLU A 16 -11.83 -27.36 3.79
N PHE A 17 -11.75 -26.04 3.95
CA PHE A 17 -12.95 -25.27 4.29
C PHE A 17 -14.01 -25.24 3.17
N TYR A 18 -13.64 -25.60 1.93
CA TYR A 18 -14.59 -25.79 0.84
C TYR A 18 -15.52 -27.00 1.01
N ASP A 19 -15.20 -27.96 1.87
CA ASP A 19 -16.07 -29.11 2.16
C ASP A 19 -17.22 -28.74 3.12
N ASP A 20 -17.10 -27.60 3.81
CA ASP A 20 -18.11 -27.08 4.73
C ASP A 20 -18.96 -26.00 4.04
N GLN A 21 -20.02 -26.44 3.36
CA GLN A 21 -20.89 -25.56 2.57
C GLN A 21 -21.67 -24.55 3.42
N GLU A 22 -22.06 -24.93 4.64
CA GLU A 22 -22.71 -24.00 5.58
C GLU A 22 -21.74 -22.89 5.99
N PHE A 23 -20.49 -23.26 6.29
CA PHE A 23 -19.44 -22.29 6.59
C PHE A 23 -19.13 -21.36 5.41
N CYS A 24 -19.03 -21.91 4.20
CA CYS A 24 -18.81 -21.14 2.98
C CYS A 24 -19.93 -20.09 2.77
N ALA A 25 -21.19 -20.49 2.89
CA ALA A 25 -22.33 -19.59 2.80
C ALA A 25 -22.28 -18.49 3.88
N ASN A 26 -21.94 -18.86 5.12
CA ASN A 26 -21.80 -17.90 6.21
C ASN A 26 -20.66 -16.90 5.98
N LEU A 27 -19.58 -17.28 5.30
CA LEU A 27 -18.48 -16.39 4.96
C LEU A 27 -18.89 -15.39 3.86
N LEU A 28 -19.61 -15.87 2.85
CA LEU A 28 -20.18 -15.04 1.78
C LEU A 28 -21.20 -14.03 2.32
N MET A 29 -21.95 -14.37 3.38
CA MET A 29 -22.80 -13.41 4.09
C MET A 29 -22.05 -12.27 4.80
N THR A 30 -20.72 -12.35 4.94
CA THR A 30 -19.92 -11.27 5.55
C THR A 30 -19.47 -10.20 4.55
N ILE A 31 -19.74 -10.40 3.26
CA ILE A 31 -19.40 -9.48 2.18
C ILE A 31 -20.66 -8.93 1.51
N THR A 32 -20.50 -7.82 0.80
CA THR A 32 -21.50 -7.30 -0.13
C THR A 32 -21.14 -7.76 -1.52
N GLU A 33 -21.84 -8.76 -2.02
CA GLU A 33 -21.66 -9.28 -3.38
C GLU A 33 -22.31 -8.35 -4.40
N THR A 34 -21.63 -8.14 -5.52
CA THR A 34 -22.16 -7.41 -6.68
C THR A 34 -22.32 -8.32 -7.90
N VAL A 35 -21.73 -9.51 -7.84
CA VAL A 35 -21.93 -10.64 -8.76
C VAL A 35 -22.10 -11.91 -7.91
N PRO A 36 -22.78 -12.97 -8.38
CA PRO A 36 -22.99 -14.16 -7.56
C PRO A 36 -21.68 -14.94 -7.34
N LEU A 37 -21.40 -15.29 -6.08
CA LEU A 37 -20.15 -15.95 -5.70
C LEU A 37 -20.34 -17.35 -5.12
N ARG A 38 -19.31 -18.18 -5.28
CA ARG A 38 -19.20 -19.50 -4.66
C ARG A 38 -17.79 -19.76 -4.16
N ILE A 39 -17.70 -20.44 -3.02
CA ILE A 39 -16.44 -20.93 -2.49
C ILE A 39 -16.35 -22.42 -2.80
N LEU A 40 -15.32 -22.83 -3.54
CA LEU A 40 -15.12 -24.20 -4.01
C LEU A 40 -13.64 -24.57 -3.93
N ARG A 41 -13.32 -25.85 -4.16
CA ARG A 41 -11.94 -26.29 -4.35
C ARG A 41 -11.32 -25.55 -5.54
N SER A 42 -10.12 -25.02 -5.35
CA SER A 42 -9.38 -24.35 -6.42
C SER A 42 -8.96 -25.35 -7.49
N GLU A 43 -9.12 -24.97 -8.76
CA GLU A 43 -8.58 -25.70 -9.90
C GLU A 43 -7.06 -25.49 -10.04
N THR A 44 -6.50 -24.49 -9.36
CA THR A 44 -5.06 -24.28 -9.32
C THR A 44 -4.43 -25.30 -8.37
N SER A 45 -3.53 -26.14 -8.92
CA SER A 45 -2.85 -27.18 -8.15
C SER A 45 -2.15 -26.61 -6.92
N GLY A 46 -2.48 -27.15 -5.74
CA GLY A 46 -1.92 -26.74 -4.45
C GLY A 46 -2.47 -25.44 -3.85
N ALA A 47 -3.40 -24.75 -4.51
CA ALA A 47 -3.98 -23.49 -4.02
C ALA A 47 -5.08 -23.68 -2.95
N GLY A 48 -5.56 -24.92 -2.75
CA GLY A 48 -6.57 -25.23 -1.74
C GLY A 48 -7.95 -24.71 -2.14
N THR A 49 -8.40 -23.63 -1.52
CA THR A 49 -9.75 -23.08 -1.74
C THR A 49 -9.75 -21.88 -2.67
N GLY A 50 -10.76 -21.79 -3.53
CA GLY A 50 -10.98 -20.67 -4.46
C GLY A 50 -12.33 -19.98 -4.26
N LEU A 51 -12.39 -18.72 -4.69
CA LEU A 51 -13.61 -17.94 -4.84
C LEU A 51 -13.92 -17.84 -6.33
N PHE A 52 -15.14 -18.22 -6.71
CA PHE A 52 -15.60 -18.34 -8.08
C PHE A 52 -16.78 -17.41 -8.31
N VAL A 53 -16.80 -16.78 -9.48
CA VAL A 53 -17.99 -16.15 -10.04
C VAL A 53 -18.79 -17.21 -10.79
N THR A 54 -20.11 -17.11 -10.79
CA THR A 54 -20.97 -18.05 -11.51
C THR A 54 -21.38 -17.55 -12.90
N GLU A 55 -20.88 -16.39 -13.30
CA GLU A 55 -21.18 -15.72 -14.57
C GLU A 55 -19.97 -14.95 -15.08
N ASP A 56 -20.00 -14.59 -16.35
CA ASP A 56 -18.98 -13.75 -16.96
C ASP A 56 -19.03 -12.34 -16.34
N VAL A 57 -17.88 -11.85 -15.91
CA VAL A 57 -17.75 -10.53 -15.28
C VAL A 57 -17.01 -9.59 -16.23
N GLU A 58 -17.69 -8.52 -16.64
CA GLU A 58 -17.07 -7.50 -17.47
C GLU A 58 -15.89 -6.83 -16.75
N TYR A 59 -14.89 -6.45 -17.54
CA TYR A 59 -13.70 -5.77 -17.02
C TYR A 59 -14.04 -4.48 -16.26
N GLY A 60 -13.53 -4.37 -15.04
CA GLY A 60 -13.72 -3.18 -14.19
C GLY A 60 -14.96 -3.23 -13.28
N THR A 61 -15.73 -4.31 -13.33
CA THR A 61 -16.87 -4.56 -12.42
C THR A 61 -16.37 -4.83 -11.00
N GLU A 62 -17.00 -4.20 -10.00
CA GLU A 62 -16.79 -4.59 -8.59
C GLU A 62 -17.33 -6.02 -8.42
N ILE A 63 -16.56 -6.94 -7.83
CA ILE A 63 -16.98 -8.34 -7.62
C ILE A 63 -17.65 -8.51 -6.25
N TYR A 64 -17.01 -7.96 -5.22
CA TYR A 64 -17.59 -7.83 -3.88
C TYR A 64 -16.88 -6.73 -3.09
N ARG A 65 -17.50 -6.34 -1.98
CA ARG A 65 -16.94 -5.46 -0.97
C ARG A 65 -16.93 -6.15 0.39
N SER A 66 -15.85 -6.01 1.16
CA SER A 66 -15.75 -6.53 2.52
C SER A 66 -15.32 -5.44 3.49
N GLU A 67 -15.93 -5.41 4.67
CA GLU A 67 -15.46 -4.59 5.77
C GLU A 67 -14.43 -5.36 6.61
N PRO A 68 -13.26 -4.78 6.88
CA PRO A 68 -12.27 -5.41 7.74
C PRO A 68 -12.82 -5.68 9.15
N GLN A 69 -12.82 -6.94 9.54
CA GLN A 69 -13.32 -7.38 10.84
C GLN A 69 -12.35 -7.01 11.96
N VAL A 70 -11.06 -7.15 11.69
CA VAL A 70 -9.96 -6.70 12.56
C VAL A 70 -8.97 -5.92 11.72
N MET A 71 -8.54 -4.78 12.24
CA MET A 71 -7.47 -3.98 11.66
C MET A 71 -6.51 -3.58 12.76
N CYS A 72 -5.27 -3.27 12.42
CA CYS A 72 -4.31 -2.65 13.32
C CYS A 72 -3.40 -1.75 12.50
N VAL A 73 -3.05 -0.59 13.05
CA VAL A 73 -2.05 0.31 12.45
C VAL A 73 -0.67 -0.31 12.60
N ASP A 74 0.19 -0.14 11.59
CA ASP A 74 1.58 -0.60 11.59
C ASP A 74 2.43 0.15 12.62
N ASP A 75 3.55 -0.45 13.03
CA ASP A 75 4.37 0.02 14.14
C ASP A 75 4.96 1.41 13.92
N ASP A 76 5.40 1.71 12.70
CA ASP A 76 5.98 3.00 12.32
C ASP A 76 4.92 4.08 12.00
N LYS A 77 3.63 3.70 11.96
CA LYS A 77 2.53 4.60 11.58
C LYS A 77 1.59 4.97 12.72
N LYS A 78 1.77 4.45 13.94
CA LYS A 78 0.83 4.63 15.07
C LYS A 78 0.43 6.10 15.30
N ALA A 79 1.40 7.01 15.31
CA ALA A 79 1.16 8.45 15.53
C ALA A 79 0.56 9.19 14.33
N LEU A 80 0.56 8.57 13.15
CA LEU A 80 0.18 9.19 11.89
C LEU A 80 -1.12 8.61 11.31
N VAL A 81 -1.63 7.49 11.82
CA VAL A 81 -2.83 6.84 11.27
C VAL A 81 -3.86 6.66 12.37
N CYS A 82 -5.11 7.04 12.07
CA CYS A 82 -6.20 6.82 12.99
C CYS A 82 -6.51 5.33 13.15
N ASP A 83 -6.46 4.81 14.39
CA ASP A 83 -6.70 3.38 14.68
C ASP A 83 -8.17 2.92 14.43
N HIS A 84 -9.08 3.87 14.19
CA HIS A 84 -10.47 3.58 13.85
C HIS A 84 -10.73 3.59 12.35
N CYS A 85 -10.49 4.73 11.69
CA CYS A 85 -10.88 4.95 10.31
C CYS A 85 -9.71 4.89 9.31
N PHE A 86 -8.48 4.65 9.80
CA PHE A 86 -7.28 4.56 8.99
C PHE A 86 -6.95 5.83 8.19
N ALA A 87 -7.56 6.96 8.54
CA ALA A 87 -7.18 8.27 8.01
C ALA A 87 -5.71 8.55 8.38
N PHE A 88 -4.94 8.94 7.38
CA PHE A 88 -3.52 9.25 7.52
C PHE A 88 -3.32 10.76 7.72
N ALA A 89 -2.46 11.15 8.67
CA ALA A 89 -2.20 12.54 9.05
C ALA A 89 -1.71 13.37 7.86
N ASN A 90 -0.86 12.75 7.04
CA ASN A 90 -0.29 13.35 5.83
C ASN A 90 -1.05 12.90 4.57
N SER A 91 -2.33 12.55 4.71
CA SER A 91 -3.20 12.22 3.57
C SER A 91 -3.23 13.39 2.60
N VAL A 92 -2.95 13.13 1.32
CA VAL A 92 -3.14 14.10 0.23
C VAL A 92 -4.61 14.41 -0.03
N LEU A 93 -5.53 13.63 0.54
CA LEU A 93 -6.97 13.84 0.46
C LEU A 93 -7.48 14.59 1.68
N HIS A 94 -8.35 15.56 1.41
CA HIS A 94 -9.17 16.25 2.38
C HIS A 94 -10.40 15.40 2.75
N SER A 95 -11.04 15.70 3.87
CA SER A 95 -12.15 14.89 4.41
C SER A 95 -13.43 14.92 3.57
N ASP A 96 -13.60 15.93 2.72
CA ASP A 96 -14.66 16.04 1.71
C ASP A 96 -14.37 15.24 0.43
N GLY A 97 -13.21 14.60 0.34
CA GLY A 97 -12.81 13.79 -0.82
C GLY A 97 -12.19 14.56 -1.97
N ARG A 98 -11.71 15.81 -1.79
CA ARG A 98 -10.83 16.50 -2.77
C ARG A 98 -9.35 16.38 -2.39
N PHE A 99 -8.44 16.79 -3.28
CA PHE A 99 -7.03 16.98 -2.91
C PHE A 99 -6.83 18.15 -1.96
N ARG A 100 -5.93 17.98 -1.00
CA ARG A 100 -5.55 19.04 -0.08
C ARG A 100 -4.84 20.16 -0.84
N ARG A 101 -5.18 21.40 -0.47
CA ARG A 101 -4.49 22.63 -0.87
C ARG A 101 -3.54 23.06 0.25
N GLN A 102 -2.66 24.00 -0.05
CA GLN A 102 -1.64 24.47 0.89
C GLN A 102 -2.25 25.09 2.15
N GLU A 103 -3.41 25.73 2.02
CA GLU A 103 -4.18 26.35 3.10
C GLU A 103 -4.99 25.37 3.95
N ASP A 104 -5.11 24.09 3.54
CA ASP A 104 -5.90 23.13 4.29
C ASP A 104 -5.21 22.72 5.60
N PRO A 105 -5.89 22.79 6.74
CA PRO A 105 -5.31 22.37 8.00
C PRO A 105 -4.99 20.88 7.98
N GLY A 106 -3.75 20.53 8.33
CA GLY A 106 -3.31 19.14 8.47
C GLY A 106 -4.20 18.35 9.44
N LEU A 107 -4.24 17.03 9.28
CA LEU A 107 -5.03 16.19 10.18
C LEU A 107 -4.26 15.91 11.46
N THR A 108 -4.65 16.56 12.56
CA THR A 108 -4.03 16.33 13.88
C THR A 108 -4.47 15.00 14.47
N MET A 109 -3.50 14.20 14.94
CA MET A 109 -3.75 12.93 15.61
C MET A 109 -3.69 13.09 17.13
N MET A 110 -4.69 12.55 17.83
CA MET A 110 -4.78 12.58 19.28
C MET A 110 -4.48 11.19 19.85
N ALA A 111 -3.46 11.08 20.69
CA ALA A 111 -3.15 9.85 21.41
C ALA A 111 -4.29 9.49 22.39
N CYS A 112 -4.56 8.20 22.55
CA CYS A 112 -5.41 7.72 23.63
C CYS A 112 -4.82 8.09 24.99
N ASN A 113 -5.59 8.72 25.87
CA ASN A 113 -5.08 9.11 27.19
C ASN A 113 -4.75 7.93 28.11
N GLY A 114 -5.39 6.76 27.90
CA GLY A 114 -5.12 5.55 28.68
C GLY A 114 -3.85 4.86 28.23
N CYS A 115 -3.79 4.39 26.98
CA CYS A 115 -2.68 3.57 26.51
C CYS A 115 -1.51 4.32 25.86
N LYS A 116 -1.74 5.53 25.33
CA LYS A 116 -0.79 6.28 24.49
C LYS A 116 -0.28 5.56 23.21
N VAL A 117 -0.74 4.32 22.95
CA VAL A 117 -0.38 3.51 21.78
C VAL A 117 -1.25 3.79 20.56
N THR A 118 -2.56 4.00 20.74
CA THR A 118 -3.50 4.25 19.63
C THR A 118 -3.76 5.74 19.46
N PHE A 119 -3.94 6.18 18.21
CA PHE A 119 -4.18 7.57 17.86
C PHE A 119 -5.47 7.72 17.06
N TYR A 120 -6.12 8.88 17.21
CA TYR A 120 -7.41 9.16 16.57
C TYR A 120 -7.45 10.56 15.96
N CYS A 121 -8.02 10.66 14.77
CA CYS A 121 -8.20 11.95 14.08
C CYS A 121 -9.32 12.82 14.68
N SER A 122 -10.18 12.23 15.52
CA SER A 122 -11.30 12.93 16.14
C SER A 122 -11.80 12.22 17.40
N LYS A 123 -12.44 12.97 18.31
CA LYS A 123 -13.14 12.39 19.47
C LYS A 123 -14.24 11.41 19.04
N ALA A 124 -14.84 11.62 17.87
CA ALA A 124 -15.83 10.71 17.31
C ALA A 124 -15.22 9.35 16.96
N CYS A 125 -14.06 9.33 16.29
CA CYS A 125 -13.33 8.10 15.97
C CYS A 125 -12.88 7.37 17.25
N GLN A 126 -12.37 8.10 18.24
CA GLN A 126 -12.00 7.52 19.54
C GLN A 126 -13.22 6.85 20.22
N LYS A 127 -14.38 7.52 20.26
CA LYS A 127 -15.61 6.95 20.85
C LYS A 127 -16.08 5.71 20.09
N LYS A 128 -16.00 5.69 18.76
CA LYS A 128 -16.37 4.53 17.94
C LYS A 128 -15.43 3.34 18.20
N ALA A 129 -14.11 3.55 18.20
CA ALA A 129 -13.13 2.51 18.54
C ALA A 129 -13.32 1.99 19.97
N TRP A 130 -13.56 2.87 20.94
CA TRP A 130 -13.83 2.51 22.34
C TRP A 130 -15.02 1.56 22.45
N ARG A 131 -16.12 1.85 21.76
CA ARG A 131 -17.32 1.00 21.74
C ARG A 131 -17.06 -0.33 21.02
N LYS A 132 -16.30 -0.32 19.92
CA LYS A 132 -16.07 -1.49 19.07
C LYS A 132 -15.15 -2.52 19.75
N HIS A 133 -14.00 -2.10 20.28
CA HIS A 133 -13.00 -3.04 20.80
C HIS A 133 -12.01 -2.42 21.80
N HIS A 134 -11.64 -1.14 21.62
CA HIS A 134 -10.47 -0.57 22.29
C HIS A 134 -10.57 -0.56 23.83
N LYS A 135 -11.78 -0.48 24.39
CA LYS A 135 -11.98 -0.51 25.85
C LYS A 135 -11.45 -1.77 26.54
N TYR A 136 -11.34 -2.89 25.81
CA TYR A 136 -10.88 -4.18 26.34
C TYR A 136 -9.36 -4.36 26.24
N GLU A 137 -8.72 -3.72 25.26
CA GLU A 137 -7.27 -3.80 25.04
C GLU A 137 -6.50 -2.59 25.59
N CYS A 138 -7.16 -1.47 25.91
CA CYS A 138 -6.49 -0.21 26.27
C CYS A 138 -5.53 -0.36 27.46
N ALA A 139 -5.93 -1.04 28.53
CA ALA A 139 -5.05 -1.24 29.68
C ALA A 139 -3.81 -2.08 29.32
N LEU A 140 -4.00 -3.15 28.55
CA LEU A 140 -2.91 -4.02 28.08
C LEU A 140 -1.93 -3.24 27.20
N LEU A 141 -2.44 -2.47 26.24
CA LEU A 141 -1.60 -1.65 25.37
C LEU A 141 -0.83 -0.56 26.14
N GLY A 142 -1.40 -0.03 27.22
CA GLY A 142 -0.71 0.93 28.08
C GLY A 142 0.41 0.31 28.91
N GLN A 143 0.25 -0.96 29.29
CA GLN A 143 1.27 -1.72 30.02
C GLN A 143 2.38 -2.24 29.11
N TYR A 144 2.05 -2.57 27.85
CA TYR A 144 2.95 -3.15 26.87
C TYR A 144 2.98 -2.28 25.60
N THR A 145 3.74 -1.18 25.63
CA THR A 145 3.75 -0.18 24.54
C THR A 145 4.51 -0.64 23.29
N GLU A 146 5.52 -1.49 23.48
CA GLU A 146 6.44 -1.96 22.43
C GLU A 146 5.96 -3.22 21.69
N LEU A 147 4.68 -3.59 21.85
CA LEU A 147 4.10 -4.70 21.08
C LEU A 147 4.16 -4.39 19.59
N THR A 148 4.50 -5.40 18.78
CA THR A 148 4.45 -5.30 17.33
C THR A 148 3.00 -5.22 16.82
N ALA A 149 2.80 -4.80 15.58
CA ALA A 149 1.49 -4.77 14.95
C ALA A 149 0.82 -6.15 14.97
N LEU A 150 1.58 -7.21 14.71
CA LEU A 150 1.09 -8.60 14.74
C LEU A 150 0.61 -9.00 16.14
N THR A 151 1.39 -8.70 17.18
CA THR A 151 1.00 -9.03 18.55
C THR A 151 -0.22 -8.22 19.01
N ARG A 152 -0.34 -6.95 18.58
CA ARG A 152 -1.56 -6.16 18.83
C ARG A 152 -2.78 -6.75 18.14
N VAL A 153 -2.65 -7.22 16.89
CA VAL A 153 -3.74 -7.94 16.20
C VAL A 153 -4.14 -9.19 16.97
N LEU A 154 -3.17 -9.98 17.47
CA LEU A 154 -3.46 -11.15 18.30
C LEU A 154 -4.26 -10.76 19.54
N TYR A 155 -3.84 -9.73 20.28
CA TYR A 155 -4.55 -9.27 21.48
C TYR A 155 -5.99 -8.86 21.13
N ARG A 156 -6.16 -8.11 20.04
CA ARG A 156 -7.48 -7.66 19.56
C ARG A 156 -8.37 -8.84 19.19
N LEU A 157 -7.84 -9.86 18.50
CA LEU A 157 -8.57 -11.10 18.17
C LEU A 157 -9.02 -11.85 19.43
N ILE A 158 -8.15 -11.97 20.42
CA ILE A 158 -8.45 -12.62 21.70
C ILE A 158 -9.56 -11.86 22.44
N GLU A 159 -9.44 -10.54 22.57
CA GLU A 159 -10.44 -9.73 23.27
C GLU A 159 -11.79 -9.70 22.53
N ILE A 160 -11.79 -9.68 21.19
CA ILE A 160 -12.99 -9.86 20.36
C ILE A 160 -13.67 -11.20 20.64
N HIS A 161 -12.89 -12.29 20.71
CA HIS A 161 -13.41 -13.61 21.00
C HIS A 161 -14.01 -13.69 22.41
N LYS A 162 -13.22 -13.28 23.41
CA LYS A 162 -13.53 -13.33 24.84
C LYS A 162 -14.78 -12.52 25.19
N HIS A 163 -14.93 -11.34 24.60
CA HIS A 163 -16.06 -10.45 24.84
C HIS A 163 -17.19 -10.58 23.82
N LYS A 164 -17.10 -11.53 22.87
CA LYS A 164 -18.11 -11.81 21.85
C LYS A 164 -18.50 -10.56 21.05
N LEU A 165 -17.51 -9.78 20.63
CA LEU A 165 -17.72 -8.47 19.98
C LEU A 165 -18.15 -8.57 18.50
N THR A 166 -18.17 -9.78 17.96
CA THR A 166 -18.47 -10.09 16.56
C THR A 166 -19.45 -11.27 16.49
N SER A 167 -20.03 -11.47 15.30
CA SER A 167 -20.99 -12.56 15.06
C SER A 167 -20.39 -13.94 15.37
N ASN A 168 -21.25 -14.90 15.73
CA ASN A 168 -20.83 -16.29 15.96
C ASN A 168 -20.11 -16.86 14.73
N ASN A 169 -20.62 -16.55 13.54
CA ASN A 169 -20.06 -16.97 12.26
C ASN A 169 -18.63 -16.45 12.08
N PHE A 170 -18.37 -15.16 12.34
CA PHE A 170 -17.02 -14.62 12.27
C PHE A 170 -16.10 -15.31 13.28
N ARG A 171 -16.55 -15.49 14.53
CA ARG A 171 -15.73 -16.14 15.57
C ARG A 171 -15.40 -17.60 15.26
N ALA A 172 -16.32 -18.34 14.64
CA ALA A 172 -16.07 -19.69 14.15
C ALA A 172 -15.09 -19.67 12.95
N SER A 173 -15.22 -18.67 12.07
CA SER A 173 -14.34 -18.49 10.90
C SER A 173 -12.88 -18.29 11.27
N MET A 174 -12.61 -17.55 12.36
CA MET A 174 -11.24 -17.31 12.82
C MET A 174 -10.44 -18.60 13.07
N PHE A 175 -11.06 -19.75 13.34
CA PHE A 175 -10.32 -21.00 13.56
C PHE A 175 -10.34 -21.95 12.36
N LYS A 176 -11.03 -21.57 11.28
CA LYS A 176 -11.14 -22.34 10.04
C LYS A 176 -10.33 -21.74 8.89
N LEU A 177 -9.94 -20.47 8.98
CA LEU A 177 -9.07 -19.84 7.99
C LEU A 177 -7.72 -20.57 7.91
N GLN A 178 -7.15 -20.57 6.71
CA GLN A 178 -5.89 -21.23 6.47
C GLN A 178 -4.76 -20.58 7.28
N ASN A 179 -4.34 -21.25 8.35
CA ASN A 179 -3.11 -20.89 9.06
C ASN A 179 -1.89 -21.51 8.35
N ASN A 180 -0.80 -20.73 8.26
CA ASN A 180 0.49 -21.21 7.74
C ASN A 180 1.36 -21.75 8.89
N PHE A 181 0.74 -22.25 9.96
CA PHE A 181 1.41 -22.59 11.21
C PHE A 181 2.59 -23.57 11.02
N ILE A 182 2.40 -24.63 10.23
CA ILE A 182 3.48 -25.61 9.95
C ILE A 182 4.65 -24.95 9.22
N GLN A 183 4.38 -24.01 8.31
CA GLN A 183 5.44 -23.28 7.60
C GLN A 183 6.17 -22.33 8.56
N HIS A 184 5.43 -21.67 9.46
CA HIS A 184 5.99 -20.81 10.49
C HIS A 184 6.85 -21.57 11.51
N LEU A 185 6.42 -22.75 11.95
CA LEU A 185 7.21 -23.62 12.84
C LEU A 185 8.55 -24.05 12.23
N LYS A 186 8.59 -24.19 10.91
CA LYS A 186 9.81 -24.54 10.16
C LYS A 186 10.67 -23.30 9.85
N SER A 187 10.20 -22.10 10.15
CA SER A 187 10.90 -20.84 9.90
C SER A 187 11.72 -20.40 11.11
N ALA A 188 12.69 -19.50 10.89
CA ALA A 188 13.46 -18.88 11.97
C ALA A 188 12.58 -18.08 12.97
N ASN A 189 11.34 -17.75 12.61
CA ASN A 189 10.40 -16.99 13.44
C ASN A 189 9.56 -17.88 14.39
N ALA A 190 9.74 -19.20 14.39
CA ALA A 190 8.94 -20.10 15.21
C ALA A 190 8.95 -19.73 16.70
N LYS A 191 10.14 -19.40 17.24
CA LYS A 191 10.30 -19.02 18.64
C LYS A 191 9.55 -17.74 18.99
N SER A 192 9.67 -16.69 18.17
CA SER A 192 8.99 -15.41 18.44
C SER A 192 7.47 -15.53 18.40
N ILE A 193 6.94 -16.42 17.55
CA ILE A 193 5.50 -16.73 17.49
C ILE A 193 5.03 -17.38 18.80
N TRP A 194 5.77 -18.37 19.30
CA TRP A 194 5.46 -19.03 20.57
C TRP A 194 5.55 -18.06 21.74
N ASP A 195 6.66 -17.32 21.85
CA ASP A 195 6.86 -16.34 22.93
C ASP A 195 5.73 -15.28 22.93
N ALA A 196 5.34 -14.77 21.76
CA ALA A 196 4.22 -13.83 21.64
C ALA A 196 2.87 -14.44 22.03
N SER A 197 2.64 -15.72 21.69
CA SER A 197 1.39 -16.43 21.98
C SER A 197 1.26 -16.81 23.46
N GLU A 198 2.34 -17.25 24.10
CA GLU A 198 2.40 -17.51 25.54
C GLU A 198 2.18 -16.21 26.32
N HIS A 199 2.89 -15.15 25.93
CA HIS A 199 2.71 -13.84 26.53
C HIS A 199 1.27 -13.33 26.38
N ALA A 200 0.69 -13.43 25.18
CA ALA A 200 -0.71 -13.07 24.95
C ALA A 200 -1.67 -13.86 25.83
N THR A 201 -1.47 -15.16 25.96
CA THR A 201 -2.30 -16.04 26.81
C THR A 201 -2.28 -15.58 28.27
N LEU A 202 -1.07 -15.31 28.79
CA LEU A 202 -0.86 -14.87 30.16
C LEU A 202 -1.57 -13.54 30.46
N VAL A 203 -1.37 -12.54 29.60
CA VAL A 203 -1.81 -11.17 29.91
C VAL A 203 -3.29 -10.93 29.61
N THR A 204 -3.83 -11.56 28.56
CA THR A 204 -5.25 -11.45 28.21
C THR A 204 -6.13 -12.32 29.12
N LYS A 205 -5.53 -13.29 29.82
CA LYS A 205 -6.25 -14.28 30.65
C LYS A 205 -7.35 -14.98 29.87
N THR A 206 -7.04 -15.32 28.62
CA THR A 206 -7.97 -16.00 27.72
C THR A 206 -8.25 -17.43 28.19
N THR A 207 -9.45 -17.92 27.90
CA THR A 207 -9.83 -19.34 28.10
C THR A 207 -9.56 -20.18 26.85
N LEU A 208 -9.01 -19.58 25.79
CA LEU A 208 -8.58 -20.32 24.60
C LEU A 208 -7.42 -21.24 24.96
N ASP A 209 -7.45 -22.45 24.41
CA ASP A 209 -6.32 -23.36 24.46
C ASP A 209 -5.07 -22.71 23.83
N PRO A 210 -3.86 -22.91 24.39
CA PRO A 210 -2.63 -22.31 23.87
C PRO A 210 -2.41 -22.55 22.36
N ILE A 211 -2.77 -23.73 21.84
CA ILE A 211 -2.66 -24.05 20.41
C ILE A 211 -3.61 -23.14 19.60
N ARG A 212 -4.80 -22.84 20.12
CA ARG A 212 -5.73 -21.90 19.47
C ARG A 212 -5.21 -20.47 19.44
N VAL A 213 -4.47 -20.04 20.46
CA VAL A 213 -3.82 -18.71 20.45
C VAL A 213 -2.73 -18.65 19.39
N VAL A 214 -1.97 -19.73 19.24
CA VAL A 214 -0.93 -19.85 18.20
C VAL A 214 -1.54 -19.93 16.80
N ASP A 215 -2.65 -20.65 16.63
CA ASP A 215 -3.43 -20.65 15.38
C ASP A 215 -3.84 -19.22 14.99
N LEU A 216 -4.34 -18.42 15.97
CA LEU A 216 -4.69 -17.02 15.75
C LEU A 216 -3.50 -16.19 15.27
N TYR A 217 -2.32 -16.38 15.86
CA TYR A 217 -1.11 -15.68 15.42
C TYR A 217 -0.65 -16.15 14.02
N GLY A 218 -0.71 -17.46 13.76
CA GLY A 218 -0.31 -18.07 12.48
C GLY A 218 -1.23 -17.78 11.30
N MET A 219 -2.43 -17.23 11.55
CA MET A 219 -3.28 -16.63 10.52
C MET A 219 -2.81 -15.23 10.10
N VAL A 220 -2.09 -14.52 10.97
CA VAL A 220 -1.58 -13.18 10.67
C VAL A 220 -0.37 -13.32 9.75
N CYS A 221 -0.65 -13.70 8.50
CA CYS A 221 0.33 -14.04 7.49
C CYS A 221 1.16 -12.80 7.14
N THR A 222 2.47 -12.89 7.34
CA THR A 222 3.40 -12.10 6.52
C THR A 222 3.44 -12.75 5.14
N ARG A 223 2.95 -12.03 4.14
CA ARG A 223 2.75 -12.42 2.73
C ARG A 223 4.04 -12.86 1.97
N CYS A 224 5.10 -13.27 2.66
CA CYS A 224 6.48 -13.13 2.16
C CYS A 224 7.04 -14.36 1.42
N GLU A 225 6.74 -15.60 1.82
CA GLU A 225 7.59 -16.71 1.35
C GLU A 225 7.31 -17.14 -0.09
N SER A 226 6.05 -17.12 -0.56
CA SER A 226 5.71 -17.44 -1.95
C SER A 226 6.13 -16.35 -2.94
N GLN A 227 5.99 -15.06 -2.57
CA GLN A 227 6.51 -13.95 -3.38
C GLN A 227 8.03 -14.00 -3.48
N LYS A 228 8.73 -14.30 -2.38
CA LYS A 228 10.19 -14.48 -2.36
C LYS A 228 10.66 -15.58 -3.32
N GLN A 229 9.95 -16.70 -3.40
CA GLN A 229 10.27 -17.78 -4.36
C GLN A 229 10.05 -17.37 -5.83
N VAL A 230 9.06 -16.52 -6.12
CA VAL A 230 8.86 -15.95 -7.47
C VAL A 230 10.00 -15.01 -7.84
N TYR A 231 10.49 -14.19 -6.90
CA TYR A 231 11.63 -13.30 -7.13
C TYR A 231 12.96 -14.06 -7.31
N LEU A 232 13.20 -15.11 -6.53
CA LEU A 232 14.39 -15.98 -6.64
C LEU A 232 14.52 -16.62 -8.03
N LYS A 233 13.39 -16.98 -8.66
CA LYS A 233 13.38 -17.51 -10.04
C LYS A 233 13.70 -16.45 -11.10
N ARG A 234 13.42 -15.17 -10.83
CA ARG A 234 13.61 -14.06 -11.78
C ARG A 234 15.04 -13.52 -11.78
N PHE A 235 15.75 -13.63 -10.66
CA PHE A 235 17.13 -13.15 -10.51
C PHE A 235 18.03 -14.23 -9.90
N PRO A 236 18.30 -15.35 -10.61
CA PRO A 236 19.17 -16.39 -10.09
C PRO A 236 20.59 -15.82 -9.90
N GLU A 237 21.17 -16.11 -8.73
CA GLU A 237 22.58 -15.84 -8.33
C GLU A 237 22.99 -14.38 -8.01
N SER A 238 22.10 -13.39 -8.14
CA SER A 238 22.43 -11.98 -7.78
C SER A 238 21.49 -11.33 -6.76
N ILE A 239 20.34 -11.95 -6.46
CA ILE A 239 19.30 -11.27 -5.67
C ILE A 239 19.73 -10.99 -4.23
N GLU A 240 20.52 -11.87 -3.62
CA GLU A 240 20.98 -11.68 -2.24
C GLU A 240 21.99 -10.53 -2.17
N GLN A 241 22.93 -10.47 -3.11
CA GLN A 241 23.90 -9.38 -3.19
C GLN A 241 23.22 -8.04 -3.55
N ILE A 242 22.24 -8.07 -4.45
CA ILE A 242 21.41 -6.90 -4.78
C ILE A 242 20.62 -6.46 -3.55
N ALA A 243 19.99 -7.37 -2.80
CA ALA A 243 19.23 -7.05 -1.60
C ALA A 243 20.12 -6.49 -0.47
N ILE A 244 21.29 -7.08 -0.24
CA ILE A 244 22.28 -6.59 0.74
C ILE A 244 22.72 -5.17 0.37
N ASN A 245 23.09 -4.95 -0.90
CA ASN A 245 23.56 -3.66 -1.36
C ASN A 245 22.44 -2.61 -1.39
N GLN A 246 21.23 -3.00 -1.78
CA GLN A 246 20.03 -2.18 -1.67
C GLN A 246 19.79 -1.77 -0.22
N GLY A 247 19.85 -2.70 0.74
CA GLY A 247 19.67 -2.40 2.16
C GLY A 247 20.72 -1.42 2.69
N ARG A 248 21.98 -1.56 2.27
CA ARG A 248 23.06 -0.62 2.62
C ARG A 248 22.81 0.77 2.02
N LEU A 249 22.45 0.83 0.74
CA LEU A 249 22.15 2.09 0.06
C LEU A 249 20.93 2.80 0.67
N VAL A 250 19.87 2.06 1.01
CA VAL A 250 18.68 2.57 1.72
C VAL A 250 19.05 3.08 3.11
N LYS A 251 19.90 2.36 3.85
CA LYS A 251 20.34 2.78 5.18
C LYS A 251 21.09 4.12 5.14
N ILE A 252 22.03 4.28 4.21
CA ILE A 252 22.79 5.52 4.04
C ILE A 252 21.87 6.65 3.57
N LEU A 253 20.97 6.38 2.61
CA LEU A 253 19.97 7.36 2.18
C LEU A 253 19.09 7.81 3.33
N ASN A 254 18.59 6.90 4.15
CA ASN A 254 17.74 7.24 5.30
C ASN A 254 18.52 8.08 6.33
N GLY A 255 19.81 7.80 6.53
CA GLY A 255 20.68 8.65 7.36
C GLY A 255 20.74 10.07 6.81
N ALA A 256 21.06 10.22 5.51
CA ALA A 256 21.10 11.50 4.82
C ALA A 256 19.76 12.25 4.85
N LEU A 257 18.64 11.54 4.73
CA LEU A 257 17.30 12.13 4.81
C LEU A 257 16.98 12.70 6.19
N VAL A 258 17.53 12.10 7.25
CA VAL A 258 17.33 12.52 8.64
C VAL A 258 18.24 13.69 9.01
N SER A 259 19.52 13.64 8.61
CA SER A 259 20.50 14.69 8.91
C SER A 259 20.49 15.87 7.92
N ASP A 260 19.89 15.68 6.74
CA ASP A 260 20.01 16.57 5.57
C ASP A 260 21.46 16.71 5.06
N GLU A 261 22.33 15.75 5.39
CA GLU A 261 23.73 15.67 4.94
C GLU A 261 23.89 14.59 3.85
N TRP A 262 24.28 15.00 2.64
CA TRP A 262 24.23 14.14 1.46
C TRP A 262 25.59 13.57 1.02
N ASP A 263 26.69 14.13 1.52
CA ASP A 263 28.04 13.78 1.09
C ASP A 263 28.33 12.29 1.31
N ASP A 264 27.93 11.74 2.45
CA ASP A 264 28.13 10.33 2.78
C ASP A 264 27.41 9.41 1.77
N PHE A 265 26.21 9.79 1.31
CA PHE A 265 25.48 9.02 0.30
C PHE A 265 26.20 9.04 -1.05
N TYR A 266 26.61 10.21 -1.53
CA TYR A 266 27.26 10.34 -2.84
C TYR A 266 28.67 9.74 -2.86
N VAL A 267 29.41 9.80 -1.76
CA VAL A 267 30.76 9.22 -1.65
C VAL A 267 30.72 7.70 -1.59
N ASN A 268 29.80 7.11 -0.82
CA ASN A 268 29.80 5.66 -0.58
C ASN A 268 28.98 4.86 -1.60
N SER A 269 27.94 5.44 -2.19
CA SER A 269 27.05 4.71 -3.10
C SER A 269 27.75 4.08 -4.32
N PRO A 270 28.72 4.71 -5.00
CA PRO A 270 29.33 4.11 -6.20
C PRO A 270 30.05 2.78 -5.94
N ALA A 271 30.73 2.65 -4.80
CA ALA A 271 31.42 1.42 -4.42
C ALA A 271 30.43 0.28 -4.12
N ILE A 272 29.30 0.60 -3.48
CA ILE A 272 28.24 -0.37 -3.17
C ILE A 272 27.52 -0.82 -4.44
N ILE A 273 27.27 0.10 -5.38
CA ILE A 273 26.64 -0.21 -6.67
C ILE A 273 27.52 -1.16 -7.48
N LYS A 274 28.82 -0.90 -7.56
CA LYS A 274 29.77 -1.78 -8.29
C LYS A 274 29.83 -3.21 -7.75
N GLN A 275 29.47 -3.43 -6.48
CA GLN A 275 29.37 -4.77 -5.89
C GLN A 275 28.11 -5.53 -6.34
N ALA A 276 27.05 -4.83 -6.79
CA ALA A 276 25.82 -5.44 -7.30
C ALA A 276 25.75 -5.47 -8.83
N PHE A 277 26.27 -4.43 -9.49
CA PHE A 277 26.20 -4.23 -10.94
C PHE A 277 27.58 -3.85 -11.48
N SER A 278 28.13 -4.69 -12.36
CA SER A 278 29.50 -4.54 -12.89
C SER A 278 29.68 -3.29 -13.77
N ASP A 279 28.61 -2.81 -14.39
CA ASP A 279 28.59 -1.55 -15.15
C ASP A 279 28.54 -0.30 -14.25
N GLY A 280 28.44 -0.48 -12.93
CA GLY A 280 28.35 0.58 -11.95
C GLY A 280 27.03 1.36 -12.00
N LYS A 281 25.98 0.83 -12.64
CA LYS A 281 24.69 1.50 -12.77
C LYS A 281 23.63 0.80 -11.93
N TRP A 282 23.13 1.51 -10.93
CA TRP A 282 21.96 1.06 -10.20
C TRP A 282 20.71 1.30 -11.07
N PRO A 283 19.85 0.29 -11.29
CA PRO A 283 18.64 0.49 -12.09
C PRO A 283 17.74 1.57 -11.48
N GLU A 284 17.30 2.54 -12.30
CA GLU A 284 16.52 3.69 -11.80
C GLU A 284 15.20 3.31 -11.11
N TYR A 285 14.63 2.16 -11.47
CA TYR A 285 13.40 1.65 -10.89
C TYR A 285 13.59 0.96 -9.54
N LEU A 286 14.83 0.65 -9.15
CA LEU A 286 15.14 -0.12 -7.96
C LEU A 286 15.50 0.81 -6.79
N GLN A 287 14.98 0.55 -5.59
CA GLN A 287 15.36 1.32 -4.40
C GLN A 287 16.89 1.30 -4.20
N PRO A 288 17.53 2.41 -3.80
CA PRO A 288 16.88 3.62 -3.28
C PRO A 288 16.61 4.75 -4.30
N TRP A 289 16.88 4.56 -5.59
CA TRP A 289 16.82 5.64 -6.60
C TRP A 289 15.45 6.34 -6.65
N PRO A 290 14.31 5.61 -6.65
CA PRO A 290 12.99 6.25 -6.59
C PRO A 290 12.78 7.12 -5.34
N THR A 291 13.34 6.74 -4.18
CA THR A 291 13.23 7.52 -2.93
C THR A 291 14.11 8.76 -2.97
N LEU A 292 15.34 8.63 -3.49
CA LEU A 292 16.24 9.77 -3.70
C LEU A 292 15.60 10.79 -4.66
N GLN A 293 15.10 10.34 -5.80
CA GLN A 293 14.41 11.19 -6.78
C GLN A 293 13.16 11.84 -6.17
N ALA A 294 12.40 11.13 -5.32
CA ALA A 294 11.26 11.70 -4.62
C ALA A 294 11.66 12.87 -3.72
N LYS A 295 12.76 12.73 -2.96
CA LYS A 295 13.26 13.81 -2.10
C LYS A 295 13.79 14.98 -2.92
N GLN A 296 14.56 14.72 -3.99
CA GLN A 296 15.08 15.77 -4.86
C GLN A 296 13.94 16.58 -5.51
N ALA A 297 12.94 15.91 -6.06
CA ALA A 297 11.74 16.57 -6.59
C ALA A 297 11.05 17.42 -5.52
N SER A 298 10.85 16.87 -4.31
CA SER A 298 10.22 17.60 -3.19
C SER A 298 11.03 18.82 -2.74
N LEU A 299 12.36 18.78 -2.78
CA LEU A 299 13.22 19.93 -2.46
C LEU A 299 13.03 21.05 -3.50
N HIS A 300 13.01 20.71 -4.79
CA HIS A 300 12.75 21.69 -5.86
C HIS A 300 11.33 22.27 -5.77
N GLU A 301 10.32 21.45 -5.50
CA GLU A 301 8.95 21.92 -5.27
C GLU A 301 8.88 22.92 -4.11
N LYS A 302 9.53 22.62 -2.97
CA LYS A 302 9.59 23.52 -1.80
C LYS A 302 10.35 24.82 -2.07
N ALA A 303 11.33 24.78 -2.96
CA ALA A 303 12.07 25.96 -3.39
C ALA A 303 11.30 26.82 -4.41
N GLY A 304 10.12 26.39 -4.86
CA GLY A 304 9.35 27.08 -5.90
C GLY A 304 9.94 26.90 -7.30
N CYS A 305 10.65 25.79 -7.53
CA CYS A 305 11.37 25.46 -8.77
C CYS A 305 10.73 24.25 -9.48
N PRO A 306 9.47 24.35 -9.98
CA PRO A 306 8.77 23.20 -10.54
C PRO A 306 9.34 22.72 -11.88
N LEU A 307 10.02 23.59 -12.65
CA LEU A 307 10.65 23.20 -13.92
C LEU A 307 11.85 22.27 -13.71
N GLU A 308 12.59 22.48 -12.63
CA GLU A 308 13.70 21.64 -12.19
C GLU A 308 13.21 20.32 -11.60
N ALA A 309 12.05 20.33 -10.93
CA ALA A 309 11.41 19.12 -10.39
C ALA A 309 10.89 18.19 -11.50
N LEU A 310 10.33 18.75 -12.59
CA LEU A 310 9.64 18.00 -13.63
C LEU A 310 10.43 16.83 -14.24
N PRO A 311 11.68 16.99 -14.72
CA PRO A 311 12.43 15.86 -15.30
C PRO A 311 12.74 14.76 -14.28
N ILE A 312 12.92 15.13 -13.00
CA ILE A 312 13.15 14.16 -11.91
C ILE A 312 11.87 13.35 -11.66
N THR A 313 10.72 14.02 -11.60
CA THR A 313 9.42 13.37 -11.37
C THR A 313 8.99 12.52 -12.57
N LEU A 314 9.27 12.96 -13.80
CA LEU A 314 9.06 12.17 -15.03
C LEU A 314 9.86 10.87 -15.01
N ARG A 315 11.17 10.94 -14.70
CA ARG A 315 12.01 9.74 -14.56
C ARG A 315 11.45 8.82 -13.48
N ARG A 316 11.25 9.33 -12.26
CA ARG A 316 10.73 8.55 -11.12
C ARG A 316 9.43 7.83 -11.44
N CYS A 317 8.51 8.48 -12.15
CA CYS A 317 7.24 7.88 -12.54
C CYS A 317 7.46 6.87 -13.67
N LEU A 318 7.99 7.30 -14.81
CA LEU A 318 7.96 6.53 -16.04
C LEU A 318 9.05 5.45 -16.13
N THR A 319 10.09 5.46 -15.30
CA THR A 319 11.06 4.36 -15.28
C THR A 319 10.61 3.18 -14.40
N MET A 320 9.49 3.28 -13.68
CA MET A 320 8.90 2.15 -12.94
C MET A 320 8.65 0.95 -13.84
N GLU A 321 9.22 -0.20 -13.47
CA GLU A 321 9.00 -1.49 -14.17
C GLU A 321 7.55 -1.95 -14.05
N TRP A 322 6.96 -1.76 -12.86
CA TRP A 322 5.59 -2.16 -12.56
C TRP A 322 4.69 -0.93 -12.47
N ARG A 323 3.86 -0.73 -13.49
CA ARG A 323 2.89 0.39 -13.58
C ARG A 323 1.49 -0.04 -13.17
N PHE A 324 1.39 -0.60 -11.97
CA PHE A 324 0.12 -0.98 -11.36
C PHE A 324 0.18 -0.80 -9.85
N GLY A 325 -0.98 -0.85 -9.20
CA GLY A 325 -1.08 -0.70 -7.75
C GLY A 325 -0.93 0.76 -7.29
N ASP A 326 -0.92 0.91 -5.98
CA ASP A 326 -0.97 2.19 -5.28
C ASP A 326 0.28 3.05 -5.50
N VAL A 327 1.47 2.43 -5.53
CA VAL A 327 2.74 3.13 -5.78
C VAL A 327 2.74 3.81 -7.14
N TRP A 328 2.24 3.14 -8.18
CA TRP A 328 2.12 3.71 -9.52
C TRP A 328 1.13 4.88 -9.57
N VAL A 329 -0.04 4.72 -8.94
CA VAL A 329 -1.02 5.81 -8.86
C VAL A 329 -0.42 7.03 -8.15
N LYS A 330 0.35 6.81 -7.07
CA LYS A 330 1.00 7.89 -6.33
C LYS A 330 2.04 8.62 -7.19
N THR A 331 2.93 7.92 -7.87
CA THR A 331 3.97 8.57 -8.68
C THR A 331 3.39 9.32 -9.88
N LEU A 332 2.34 8.78 -10.51
CA LEU A 332 1.61 9.48 -11.57
C LEU A 332 0.89 10.73 -11.02
N SER A 333 0.32 10.65 -9.83
CA SER A 333 -0.27 11.81 -9.14
C SER A 333 0.76 12.89 -8.85
N ASP A 334 1.93 12.53 -8.30
CA ASP A 334 3.02 13.48 -8.03
C ASP A 334 3.43 14.18 -9.35
N LEU A 335 3.60 13.42 -10.45
CA LEU A 335 3.92 13.97 -11.79
C LEU A 335 2.85 14.93 -12.32
N THR A 336 1.58 14.53 -12.21
CA THR A 336 0.44 15.32 -12.70
C THR A 336 0.33 16.65 -11.94
N GLN A 337 0.62 16.65 -10.63
CA GLN A 337 0.61 17.87 -9.81
C GLN A 337 1.71 18.84 -10.23
N VAL A 338 2.94 18.36 -10.46
CA VAL A 338 4.04 19.23 -10.94
C VAL A 338 3.69 19.88 -12.28
N LEU A 339 3.11 19.11 -13.21
CA LEU A 339 2.66 19.65 -14.50
C LEU A 339 1.57 20.71 -14.35
N ALA A 340 0.61 20.48 -13.47
CA ALA A 340 -0.46 21.44 -13.21
C ALA A 340 0.09 22.76 -12.61
N VAL A 341 1.06 22.68 -11.70
CA VAL A 341 1.73 23.87 -11.15
C VAL A 341 2.43 24.66 -12.26
N ILE A 342 3.14 23.98 -13.17
CA ILE A 342 3.83 24.63 -14.30
C ILE A 342 2.85 25.38 -15.21
N LEU A 343 1.70 24.78 -15.51
CA LEU A 343 0.64 25.41 -16.32
C LEU A 343 0.07 26.67 -15.66
N THR A 344 0.17 26.80 -14.34
CA THR A 344 -0.30 27.97 -13.58
C THR A 344 0.78 29.03 -13.31
N LEU A 345 2.02 28.84 -13.78
CA LEU A 345 3.10 29.81 -13.56
C LEU A 345 2.81 31.16 -14.23
N PRO A 346 3.27 32.29 -13.63
CA PRO A 346 3.20 33.61 -14.27
C PRO A 346 3.89 33.61 -15.63
N ARG A 347 3.37 34.37 -16.60
CA ARG A 347 3.90 34.42 -18.00
C ARG A 347 5.42 34.61 -18.12
N LYS A 348 6.02 35.37 -17.19
CA LYS A 348 7.48 35.62 -17.17
C LYS A 348 8.31 34.39 -16.80
N ASP A 349 7.72 33.42 -16.11
CA ASP A 349 8.34 32.19 -15.60
C ASP A 349 7.91 30.98 -16.44
N GLN A 350 7.18 31.20 -17.54
CA GLN A 350 6.71 30.13 -18.42
C GLN A 350 7.85 29.60 -19.31
N PRO A 351 7.97 28.28 -19.46
CA PRO A 351 9.08 27.63 -20.19
C PRO A 351 8.95 27.69 -21.72
N TYR A 352 7.89 28.30 -22.26
CA TYR A 352 7.44 28.18 -23.66
C TYR A 352 8.35 28.84 -24.72
N GLY A 353 9.57 29.24 -24.35
CA GLY A 353 10.61 29.75 -25.24
C GLY A 353 11.87 28.88 -25.33
N ASN A 354 11.97 27.79 -24.55
CA ASN A 354 13.12 26.88 -24.60
C ASN A 354 13.00 25.91 -25.78
N SER A 355 14.05 25.78 -26.59
CA SER A 355 14.06 24.85 -27.73
C SER A 355 13.81 23.41 -27.24
N GLY A 356 12.78 22.77 -27.79
CA GLY A 356 12.41 21.38 -27.48
C GLY A 356 11.41 21.18 -26.34
N PHE A 357 11.09 22.20 -25.54
CA PHE A 357 10.03 22.08 -24.51
C PHE A 357 8.62 22.11 -25.15
N PRO A 358 7.62 21.38 -24.62
CA PRO A 358 6.24 21.48 -25.11
C PRO A 358 5.64 22.88 -24.98
N THR A 359 4.83 23.27 -25.95
CA THR A 359 4.00 24.48 -25.90
C THR A 359 2.90 24.34 -24.85
N GLU A 360 2.25 25.45 -24.46
CA GLU A 360 1.15 25.42 -23.51
C GLU A 360 0.00 24.45 -23.92
N PRO A 361 -0.50 24.47 -25.17
CA PRO A 361 -1.51 23.49 -25.59
C PRO A 361 -1.03 22.04 -25.52
N GLU A 362 0.24 21.78 -25.86
CA GLU A 362 0.83 20.45 -25.76
C GLU A 362 0.96 20.00 -24.29
N LEU A 363 1.33 20.90 -23.36
CA LEU A 363 1.33 20.58 -21.93
C LEU A 363 -0.07 20.28 -21.39
N TRP A 364 -1.08 21.02 -21.83
CA TRP A 364 -2.47 20.72 -21.49
C TRP A 364 -2.88 19.34 -22.04
N ASP A 365 -2.49 18.97 -23.25
CA ASP A 365 -2.75 17.63 -23.78
C ASP A 365 -2.09 16.54 -22.92
N VAL A 366 -0.84 16.76 -22.47
CA VAL A 366 -0.15 15.85 -21.54
C VAL A 366 -0.87 15.74 -20.20
N LEU A 367 -1.24 16.87 -19.59
CA LEU A 367 -1.94 16.90 -18.30
C LEU A 367 -3.25 16.09 -18.39
N HIS A 368 -4.05 16.31 -19.43
CA HIS A 368 -5.32 15.62 -19.61
C HIS A 368 -5.16 14.13 -19.85
N GLY A 369 -4.17 13.71 -20.64
CA GLY A 369 -3.87 12.29 -20.83
C GLY A 369 -3.43 11.61 -19.52
N TYR A 370 -2.61 12.29 -18.70
CA TYR A 370 -2.22 11.77 -17.39
C TYR A 370 -3.39 11.74 -16.40
N LEU A 371 -4.25 12.75 -16.36
CA LEU A 371 -5.46 12.75 -15.53
C LEU A 371 -6.43 11.62 -15.94
N GLN A 372 -6.64 11.42 -17.24
CA GLN A 372 -7.47 10.34 -17.77
C GLN A 372 -6.93 8.96 -17.35
N GLU A 373 -5.65 8.71 -17.61
CA GLU A 373 -5.04 7.43 -17.24
C GLU A 373 -5.09 7.24 -15.72
N MET A 374 -4.73 8.29 -14.95
CA MET A 374 -4.76 8.29 -13.49
C MET A 374 -6.17 7.97 -12.94
N TYR A 375 -7.23 8.50 -13.55
CA TYR A 375 -8.60 8.15 -13.18
C TYR A 375 -8.91 6.68 -13.46
N VAL A 376 -8.53 6.18 -14.64
CA VAL A 376 -8.72 4.78 -15.02
C VAL A 376 -8.01 3.84 -14.07
N ILE A 377 -6.74 4.07 -13.76
CA ILE A 377 -5.99 3.23 -12.83
C ILE A 377 -6.48 3.38 -11.39
N SER A 378 -6.92 4.57 -10.95
CA SER A 378 -7.43 4.78 -9.59
C SER A 378 -8.71 3.97 -9.36
N LYS A 379 -9.60 3.89 -10.36
CA LYS A 379 -10.76 2.99 -10.32
C LYS A 379 -10.34 1.53 -10.14
N LYS A 380 -9.31 1.09 -10.86
CA LYS A 380 -8.81 -0.30 -10.80
C LYS A 380 -8.16 -0.62 -9.45
N VAL A 381 -7.39 0.31 -8.89
CA VAL A 381 -6.59 0.09 -7.68
C VAL A 381 -7.39 0.32 -6.40
N TYR A 382 -8.17 1.40 -6.33
CA TYR A 382 -8.88 1.80 -5.11
C TYR A 382 -10.39 1.60 -5.18
N GLY A 383 -10.95 1.34 -6.37
CA GLY A 383 -12.39 1.29 -6.60
C GLY A 383 -12.98 2.66 -6.94
N LEU A 384 -14.14 2.66 -7.62
CA LEU A 384 -14.86 3.87 -8.03
C LEU A 384 -15.25 4.77 -6.84
N ASN A 385 -15.58 4.14 -5.71
CA ASN A 385 -16.12 4.83 -4.55
C ASN A 385 -15.07 5.41 -3.59
N ALA A 386 -13.79 5.08 -3.78
CA ALA A 386 -12.71 5.60 -2.96
C ALA A 386 -12.62 7.13 -3.06
N GLY A 387 -12.33 7.78 -1.92
CA GLY A 387 -12.14 9.23 -1.87
C GLY A 387 -11.08 9.72 -2.86
N PHE A 388 -9.99 8.96 -3.03
CA PHE A 388 -8.94 9.28 -4.00
C PHE A 388 -9.47 9.31 -5.43
N THR A 389 -10.16 8.23 -5.84
CA THR A 389 -10.73 8.10 -7.18
C THR A 389 -11.74 9.20 -7.48
N LYS A 390 -12.56 9.57 -6.48
CA LYS A 390 -13.51 10.70 -6.59
C LYS A 390 -12.79 12.03 -6.73
N ALA A 391 -11.72 12.26 -5.97
CA ALA A 391 -10.91 13.48 -6.06
C ALA A 391 -10.30 13.65 -7.46
N ILE A 392 -9.72 12.58 -8.01
CA ILE A 392 -9.15 12.56 -9.35
C ILE A 392 -10.21 12.82 -10.41
N HIS A 393 -11.37 12.16 -10.30
CA HIS A 393 -12.47 12.38 -11.24
C HIS A 393 -12.93 13.83 -11.21
N LYS A 394 -13.11 14.39 -10.01
CA LYS A 394 -13.49 15.79 -9.84
C LYS A 394 -12.46 16.72 -10.44
N TRP A 395 -11.16 16.52 -10.16
CA TRP A 395 -10.09 17.33 -10.73
C TRP A 395 -10.07 17.24 -12.26
N TYR A 396 -10.23 16.04 -12.83
CA TYR A 396 -10.30 15.84 -14.28
C TYR A 396 -11.49 16.57 -14.92
N LEU A 397 -12.66 16.57 -14.25
CA LEU A 397 -13.82 17.33 -14.72
C LEU A 397 -13.60 18.84 -14.58
N GLU A 398 -12.98 19.31 -13.50
CA GLU A 398 -12.75 20.75 -13.26
C GLU A 398 -11.65 21.34 -14.15
N SER A 399 -10.73 20.52 -14.68
CA SER A 399 -9.70 20.97 -15.62
C SER A 399 -10.20 21.09 -17.06
N THR A 400 -11.49 20.80 -17.33
CA THR A 400 -12.07 20.68 -18.68
C THR A 400 -13.50 21.22 -18.74
N ASP A 401 -13.91 21.80 -19.87
CA ASP A 401 -15.34 22.06 -20.12
C ASP A 401 -16.03 20.81 -20.72
N CYS A 402 -17.34 20.69 -20.53
CA CYS A 402 -18.14 19.50 -20.93
C CYS A 402 -17.95 19.06 -22.39
N GLU A 403 -17.79 19.98 -23.34
CA GLU A 403 -17.56 19.67 -24.76
C GLU A 403 -16.18 19.04 -25.02
N ASN A 404 -15.17 19.42 -24.24
CA ASN A 404 -13.81 18.89 -24.35
C ASN A 404 -13.69 17.46 -23.76
N LEU A 405 -14.53 17.09 -22.78
CA LEU A 405 -14.53 15.75 -22.18
C LEU A 405 -14.85 14.62 -23.16
N ALA A 406 -15.75 14.87 -24.12
CA ALA A 406 -16.05 13.91 -25.18
C ALA A 406 -14.86 13.77 -26.14
N PHE A 407 -14.19 14.88 -26.46
CA PHE A 407 -13.00 14.91 -27.30
C PHE A 407 -11.84 14.10 -26.72
N PHE A 408 -11.60 14.18 -25.40
CA PHE A 408 -10.51 13.42 -24.75
C PHE A 408 -10.67 11.90 -24.80
N ARG A 409 -11.84 11.38 -25.20
CA ARG A 409 -12.07 9.94 -25.41
C ARG A 409 -11.86 9.49 -26.86
N THR A 410 -11.43 10.38 -27.74
CA THR A 410 -11.26 10.09 -29.17
C THR A 410 -9.85 9.60 -29.50
N ALA A 411 -9.73 8.85 -30.60
CA ALA A 411 -8.43 8.44 -31.15
C ALA A 411 -7.56 9.66 -31.53
N VAL A 412 -8.19 10.74 -31.98
CA VAL A 412 -7.53 12.01 -32.35
C VAL A 412 -6.81 12.61 -31.13
N PHE A 413 -7.47 12.63 -29.97
CA PHE A 413 -6.81 13.09 -28.75
C PHE A 413 -5.66 12.15 -28.34
N ALA A 414 -5.85 10.84 -28.40
CA ALA A 414 -4.80 9.89 -28.07
C ALA A 414 -3.51 10.08 -28.90
N GLU A 415 -3.65 10.50 -30.17
CA GLU A 415 -2.51 10.88 -31.01
C GLU A 415 -1.86 12.20 -30.59
N ARG A 416 -2.65 13.24 -30.32
CA ARG A 416 -2.14 14.53 -29.81
C ARG A 416 -1.38 14.36 -28.50
N PHE A 417 -1.98 13.64 -27.55
CA PHE A 417 -1.34 13.29 -26.27
C PHE A 417 -0.02 12.56 -26.49
N ARG A 418 0.01 11.54 -27.36
CA ARG A 418 1.23 10.77 -27.66
C ARG A 418 2.34 11.64 -28.22
N PHE A 419 2.01 12.55 -29.13
CA PHE A 419 2.97 13.49 -29.71
C PHE A 419 3.52 14.46 -28.65
N ALA A 420 2.62 15.12 -27.91
CA ALA A 420 2.97 16.09 -26.88
C ALA A 420 3.80 15.46 -25.76
N GLN A 421 3.40 14.28 -25.28
CA GLN A 421 4.15 13.52 -24.29
C GLN A 421 5.53 13.15 -24.84
N SER A 422 5.63 12.65 -26.08
CA SER A 422 6.92 12.26 -26.66
C SER A 422 7.91 13.41 -26.69
N LYS A 423 7.43 14.64 -26.97
CA LYS A 423 8.24 15.86 -26.91
C LYS A 423 8.69 16.17 -25.48
N LEU A 424 7.79 16.07 -24.50
CA LEU A 424 8.11 16.27 -23.09
C LEU A 424 9.17 15.27 -22.58
N LEU A 425 9.02 13.99 -22.94
CA LEU A 425 9.96 12.93 -22.53
C LEU A 425 11.34 13.15 -23.12
N LEU A 426 11.41 13.52 -24.41
CA LEU A 426 12.67 13.82 -25.06
C LEU A 426 13.39 14.99 -24.38
N TRP A 427 12.65 16.07 -24.06
CA TRP A 427 13.18 17.21 -23.31
C TRP A 427 13.71 16.79 -21.92
N ALA A 428 13.02 15.90 -21.22
CA ALA A 428 13.42 15.42 -19.90
C ALA A 428 14.55 14.36 -19.91
N GLY A 429 15.01 13.93 -21.09
CA GLY A 429 15.98 12.83 -21.24
C GLY A 429 15.40 11.46 -20.87
N VAL A 430 14.09 11.28 -21.00
CA VAL A 430 13.38 10.01 -20.76
C VAL A 430 13.10 9.35 -22.11
N ASP A 431 13.34 8.04 -22.21
CA ASP A 431 13.02 7.27 -23.40
C ASP A 431 11.51 7.38 -23.72
N ARG A 432 11.19 7.75 -24.97
CA ARG A 432 9.82 7.93 -25.47
C ARG A 432 8.98 6.64 -25.38
N HIS A 433 9.60 5.47 -25.45
CA HIS A 433 8.92 4.18 -25.26
C HIS A 433 8.43 3.97 -23.83
N ARG A 434 8.92 4.76 -22.87
CA ARG A 434 8.43 4.82 -21.50
C ARG A 434 7.21 5.75 -21.36
N GLY A 435 6.65 6.30 -22.45
CA GLY A 435 5.39 7.03 -22.37
C GLY A 435 4.24 6.19 -21.83
N ILE A 436 3.19 6.86 -21.37
CA ILE A 436 1.89 6.26 -21.08
C ILE A 436 1.13 6.09 -22.40
N THR A 437 0.51 4.94 -22.57
CA THR A 437 -0.53 4.70 -23.57
C THR A 437 -1.86 4.76 -22.86
N LEU A 438 -2.79 5.58 -23.36
CA LEU A 438 -4.11 5.72 -22.75
C LEU A 438 -4.87 4.39 -22.86
N SER A 439 -5.44 3.96 -21.72
CA SER A 439 -6.27 2.76 -21.60
C SER A 439 -7.61 2.83 -22.31
#